data_AF-A0A852USD4-F1
#
_entry.id   AF-A0A852USD4-F1
#
_cell.length_a   1.000
_cell.length_b   1.000
_cell.length_c   1.000
_cell.angle_alpha   90.00
_cell.angle_beta   90.00
_cell.angle_gamma   90.00
#
_symmetry.space_group_name_H-M   'P 1'
#
loop_
_entity.id
_entity.type
_entity.pdbx_description
1 polymer ?
#
loop_
_entity_poly.entity_id
_entity_poly.type
_entity_poly.pdbx_seq_one_letter_code
_entity_poly.pdbx_strand_id
1 'polypeptide(L)'
;MKRTRHALVIGGTGMLAGVCLYLAREDFSVSVIGRTLSKFKRLQDESRPNSIFPLLTDYDTDYVYDYINEAIKERGPFDLILSWTPNYSALERICEMNQGETSFRLFHVKGSRRYFEDEPIGIPSLCQYRKIYLGFVMEENGSRWLTHDEIANGVIKQIETDETVRIIGKIHPYEARPK
;
A
#
# COMPACT_ATOMS: atom_id res chain seq x y z
N MET A 1 18.52 6.10 20.83
CA MET A 1 18.43 6.31 19.37
C MET A 1 16.98 6.23 18.96
N LYS A 2 16.49 7.16 18.13
CA LYS A 2 15.12 7.10 17.59
C LYS A 2 15.10 5.99 16.53
N ARG A 3 14.17 5.04 16.64
CA ARG A 3 13.99 3.98 15.63
C ARG A 3 13.64 4.60 14.28
N THR A 4 14.28 4.16 13.20
CA THR A 4 13.86 4.51 11.84
C THR A 4 12.46 3.97 11.60
N ARG A 5 11.58 4.77 10.98
CA ARG A 5 10.23 4.30 10.67
C ARG A 5 10.30 3.24 9.58
N HIS A 6 9.50 2.19 9.69
CA HIS A 6 9.49 1.10 8.73
C HIS A 6 8.13 1.01 8.05
N ALA A 7 8.11 1.00 6.73
CA ALA A 7 6.91 0.83 5.93
C ALA A 7 6.96 -0.47 5.12
N LEU A 8 5.82 -1.14 5.00
CA LEU A 8 5.60 -2.23 4.04
C LEU A 8 4.70 -1.73 2.91
N VAL A 9 5.09 -1.99 1.66
CA VAL A 9 4.23 -1.73 0.49
C VAL A 9 3.99 -3.00 -0.31
N ILE A 10 2.73 -3.46 -0.36
CA ILE A 10 2.29 -4.61 -1.15
C ILE A 10 1.80 -4.10 -2.51
N GLY A 11 2.43 -4.56 -3.60
CA GLY A 11 2.17 -4.04 -4.94
C GLY A 11 2.94 -2.76 -5.28
N GLY A 12 4.01 -2.45 -4.55
CA GLY A 12 4.76 -1.19 -4.64
C GLY A 12 5.56 -0.97 -5.94
N THR A 13 5.74 -2.00 -6.77
CA THR A 13 6.51 -1.88 -8.03
C THR A 13 5.70 -1.36 -9.23
N GLY A 14 4.39 -1.16 -9.08
CA GLY A 14 3.49 -0.68 -10.13
C GLY A 14 2.95 0.72 -9.82
N MET A 15 1.63 0.85 -9.81
CA MET A 15 0.90 2.09 -9.52
C MET A 15 1.23 2.76 -8.18
N LEU A 16 1.81 2.02 -7.23
CA LEU A 16 2.23 2.53 -5.92
C LEU A 16 3.72 2.92 -5.86
N ALA A 17 4.46 2.85 -6.97
CA ALA A 17 5.88 3.18 -7.02
C ALA A 17 6.18 4.60 -6.55
N GLY A 18 5.35 5.58 -6.97
CA GLY A 18 5.46 6.97 -6.51
C GLY A 18 5.31 7.10 -4.99
N VAL A 19 4.49 6.24 -4.36
CA VAL A 19 4.30 6.23 -2.91
C VAL A 19 5.53 5.64 -2.20
N CYS A 20 6.15 4.60 -2.76
CA CYS A 20 7.42 4.06 -2.24
C CYS A 20 8.51 5.14 -2.22
N LEU A 21 8.64 5.90 -3.31
CA LEU A 21 9.61 7.00 -3.40
C LEU A 21 9.31 8.12 -2.42
N TYR A 22 8.03 8.47 -2.25
CA TYR A 22 7.61 9.44 -1.23
C TYR A 22 7.99 8.98 0.19
N LEU A 23 7.64 7.74 0.56
CA LEU A 23 7.96 7.21 1.90
C LEU A 23 9.48 7.18 2.16
N ALA A 24 10.28 6.82 1.16
CA ALA A 24 11.74 6.87 1.25
C ALA A 24 12.29 8.29 1.46
N ARG A 25 11.67 9.30 0.84
CA ARG A 25 12.02 10.72 1.05
C ARG A 25 11.66 11.20 2.45
N GLU A 26 10.59 10.64 3.03
CA GLU A 26 10.12 10.86 4.40
C GLU A 26 10.87 10.00 5.45
N ASP A 27 12.07 9.53 5.11
CA ASP A 27 12.96 8.77 6.01
C ASP A 27 12.34 7.47 6.55
N PHE A 28 11.43 6.85 5.80
CA PHE A 28 11.07 5.45 6.03
C PHE A 28 12.12 4.52 5.40
N SER A 29 12.46 3.45 6.13
CA SER A 29 12.88 2.21 5.50
C SER A 29 11.65 1.59 4.84
N VAL A 30 11.68 1.31 3.55
CA VAL A 30 10.50 0.81 2.81
C VAL A 30 10.77 -0.60 2.31
N SER A 31 10.15 -1.60 2.95
CA SER A 31 10.09 -2.96 2.42
C SER A 31 8.99 -3.04 1.36
N VAL A 32 9.31 -3.53 0.17
CA VAL A 32 8.38 -3.54 -0.97
C VAL A 32 8.21 -4.95 -1.51
N ILE A 33 6.98 -5.47 -1.50
CA ILE A 33 6.66 -6.76 -2.11
C ILE A 33 6.38 -6.57 -3.60
N GLY A 34 7.00 -7.41 -4.42
CA GLY A 34 6.82 -7.41 -5.86
C GLY A 34 7.59 -8.52 -6.54
N ARG A 35 7.26 -8.77 -7.80
CA ARG A 35 7.76 -9.94 -8.56
C ARG A 35 8.83 -9.59 -9.60
N THR A 36 9.01 -8.31 -9.90
CA THR A 36 9.78 -7.87 -11.06
C THR A 36 11.05 -7.14 -10.63
N LEU A 37 12.20 -7.82 -10.72
CA LEU A 37 13.49 -7.29 -10.32
C LEU A 37 13.87 -5.98 -11.03
N SER A 38 13.60 -5.85 -12.33
CA SER A 38 13.91 -4.62 -13.08
C SER A 38 13.14 -3.40 -12.57
N LYS A 39 11.90 -3.58 -12.11
CA LYS A 39 11.11 -2.50 -11.50
C LYS A 39 11.64 -2.10 -10.13
N PHE A 40 12.18 -3.04 -9.36
CA PHE A 40 12.88 -2.73 -8.11
C PHE A 40 14.15 -1.92 -8.33
N LYS A 41 14.98 -2.31 -9.30
CA LYS A 41 16.20 -1.55 -9.62
C LYS A 41 15.87 -0.09 -9.93
N ARG A 42 14.87 0.13 -10.78
CA ARG A 42 14.36 1.48 -11.07
C ARG A 42 13.92 2.24 -9.80
N LEU A 43 13.16 1.60 -8.91
CA LEU A 43 12.76 2.21 -7.63
C LEU A 43 13.96 2.58 -6.76
N GLN A 44 14.97 1.71 -6.71
CA GLN A 44 16.19 1.96 -5.94
C GLN A 44 17.01 3.11 -6.55
N ASP A 45 17.18 3.12 -7.87
CA ASP A 45 17.89 4.16 -8.61
C ASP A 45 17.25 5.55 -8.44
N GLU A 46 15.91 5.61 -8.31
CA GLU A 46 15.14 6.83 -8.10
C GLU A 46 15.01 7.23 -6.60
N SER A 47 15.58 6.43 -5.68
CA SER A 47 15.48 6.62 -4.22
C SER A 47 16.84 6.90 -3.57
N ARG A 48 16.83 7.23 -2.27
CA ARG A 48 18.07 7.36 -1.50
C ARG A 48 18.71 5.96 -1.32
N PRO A 49 20.04 5.86 -1.26
CA PRO A 49 20.69 4.60 -0.92
C PRO A 49 20.15 4.04 0.41
N ASN A 50 19.94 2.73 0.46
CA ASN A 50 19.45 2.02 1.65
C ASN A 50 18.08 2.48 2.18
N SER A 51 17.20 3.04 1.34
CA SER A 51 15.81 3.35 1.73
C SER A 51 14.76 2.37 1.22
N ILE A 52 15.00 1.70 0.08
CA ILE A 52 14.08 0.72 -0.53
C ILE A 52 14.66 -0.69 -0.44
N PHE A 53 13.92 -1.60 0.20
CA PHE A 53 14.29 -2.99 0.45
C PHE A 53 13.34 -3.93 -0.29
N PRO A 54 13.80 -4.63 -1.34
CA PRO A 54 12.95 -5.51 -2.13
C PRO A 54 12.64 -6.81 -1.39
N LEU A 55 11.36 -7.18 -1.34
CA LEU A 55 10.89 -8.52 -0.99
C LEU A 55 10.41 -9.18 -2.29
N LEU A 56 11.31 -9.89 -2.98
CA LEU A 56 11.09 -10.51 -4.29
C LEU A 56 10.24 -11.78 -4.17
N THR A 57 8.94 -11.60 -3.99
CA THR A 57 7.98 -12.68 -3.82
C THR A 57 6.59 -12.28 -4.33
N ASP A 58 5.73 -13.27 -4.52
CA ASP A 58 4.30 -13.05 -4.68
C ASP A 58 3.62 -13.05 -3.30
N TYR A 59 2.70 -12.12 -3.06
CA TYR A 59 1.95 -12.04 -1.80
C TYR A 59 0.92 -13.17 -1.66
N ASP A 60 0.64 -13.89 -2.75
CA ASP A 60 -0.25 -15.05 -2.77
C ASP A 60 0.47 -16.37 -2.42
N THR A 61 1.72 -16.31 -1.96
CA THR A 61 2.51 -17.50 -1.59
C THR A 61 2.89 -17.47 -0.11
N ASP A 62 2.92 -18.62 0.55
CA ASP A 62 3.29 -18.71 1.98
C ASP A 62 4.73 -18.23 2.25
N TYR A 63 5.61 -18.27 1.25
CA TYR A 63 6.97 -17.73 1.34
C TYR A 63 7.00 -16.25 1.70
N VAL A 64 5.94 -15.48 1.40
CA VAL A 64 5.85 -14.07 1.77
C VAL A 64 6.03 -13.84 3.28
N TYR A 65 5.55 -14.78 4.10
CA TYR A 65 5.61 -14.64 5.56
C TYR A 65 7.04 -14.72 6.09
N ASP A 66 7.90 -15.55 5.50
CA ASP A 66 9.31 -15.60 5.87
C ASP A 66 10.01 -14.28 5.57
N TYR A 67 9.77 -13.70 4.38
CA TYR A 67 10.30 -12.39 4.01
C TYR A 67 9.82 -11.27 4.93
N ILE A 68 8.54 -11.31 5.34
CA ILE A 68 7.98 -10.35 6.29
C ILE A 68 8.66 -10.49 7.66
N ASN A 69 8.81 -11.72 8.15
CA ASN A 69 9.45 -11.98 9.43
C ASN A 69 10.91 -11.48 9.44
N GLU A 70 11.68 -11.77 8.39
CA GLU A 70 13.04 -11.27 8.26
C GLU A 70 13.09 -9.73 8.16
N ALA A 71 12.17 -9.11 7.41
CA ALA A 71 12.08 -7.66 7.36
C ALA A 71 11.80 -7.04 8.74
N ILE A 72 10.92 -7.65 9.54
CA ILE A 72 10.62 -7.21 10.90
C ILE A 72 11.83 -7.39 11.83
N LYS A 73 12.56 -8.52 11.72
CA LYS A 73 13.78 -8.74 12.51
C LYS A 73 14.88 -7.72 12.19
N GLU A 74 15.08 -7.42 10.91
CA GLU A 74 16.16 -6.53 10.45
C GLU A 74 15.86 -5.06 10.69
N ARG A 75 14.60 -4.63 10.54
CA ARG A 75 14.21 -3.20 10.51
C ARG A 75 13.17 -2.81 11.56
N GLY A 76 12.70 -3.76 12.37
CA GLY A 76 11.62 -3.58 13.34
C GLY A 76 10.22 -3.72 12.73
N PRO A 77 9.16 -3.74 13.54
CA PRO A 77 7.78 -3.83 13.05
C PRO A 77 7.41 -2.59 12.23
N PHE A 78 6.53 -2.77 11.26
CA PHE A 78 6.04 -1.70 10.39
C PHE A 78 5.20 -0.70 11.17
N ASP A 79 5.53 0.58 11.01
CA ASP A 79 4.71 1.72 11.45
C ASP A 79 3.54 1.98 10.47
N LEU A 80 3.74 1.59 9.20
CA LEU A 80 2.79 1.78 8.11
C LEU A 80 2.81 0.58 7.17
N ILE A 81 1.63 0.03 6.89
CA ILE A 81 1.41 -0.98 5.85
C ILE A 81 0.52 -0.35 4.79
N LEU A 82 0.99 -0.29 3.55
CA LEU A 82 0.22 0.11 2.38
C LEU A 82 -0.02 -1.12 1.50
N SER A 83 -1.28 -1.47 1.27
CA SER A 83 -1.62 -2.70 0.58
C SER A 83 -2.51 -2.46 -0.63
N TRP A 84 -2.05 -2.92 -1.79
CA TRP A 84 -2.88 -3.20 -2.96
C TRP A 84 -2.84 -4.70 -3.23
N THR A 85 -3.81 -5.43 -2.67
CA THR A 85 -3.99 -6.87 -2.89
C THR A 85 -5.47 -7.24 -2.87
N PRO A 86 -5.93 -8.15 -3.75
CA PRO A 86 -7.25 -8.75 -3.60
C PRO A 86 -7.31 -9.81 -2.49
N ASN A 87 -6.17 -10.25 -1.96
CA ASN A 87 -6.07 -11.34 -0.99
C ASN A 87 -6.15 -10.80 0.45
N TYR A 88 -7.35 -10.83 1.04
CA TYR A 88 -7.58 -10.27 2.37
C TYR A 88 -6.94 -11.13 3.46
N SER A 89 -6.98 -12.47 3.34
CA SER A 89 -6.40 -13.35 4.35
C SER A 89 -4.88 -13.22 4.44
N ALA A 90 -4.18 -13.02 3.31
CA ALA A 90 -2.76 -12.68 3.33
C ALA A 90 -2.50 -11.35 4.05
N LEU A 91 -3.34 -10.33 3.81
CA LEU A 91 -3.21 -9.03 4.47
C LEU A 91 -3.50 -9.11 5.97
N GLU A 92 -4.51 -9.88 6.39
CA GLU A 92 -4.82 -10.16 7.80
C GLU A 92 -3.61 -10.76 8.50
N ARG A 93 -3.06 -11.83 7.93
CA ARG A 93 -1.91 -12.53 8.49
C ARG A 93 -0.68 -11.64 8.57
N ILE A 94 -0.41 -10.80 7.55
CA ILE A 94 0.68 -9.82 7.61
C ILE A 94 0.46 -8.80 8.74
N CYS A 95 -0.78 -8.34 8.95
CA CYS A 95 -1.10 -7.44 10.06
C CYS A 95 -0.93 -8.12 11.43
N GLU A 96 -1.34 -9.38 11.55
CA GLU A 96 -1.14 -10.19 12.76
C GLU A 96 0.35 -10.40 13.06
N MET A 97 1.17 -10.72 12.05
CA MET A 97 2.61 -10.86 12.20
C MET A 97 3.30 -9.55 12.62
N ASN A 98 2.73 -8.40 12.24
CA ASN A 98 3.21 -7.09 12.66
C ASN A 98 2.68 -6.66 14.03
N GLN A 99 1.75 -7.41 14.64
CA GLN A 99 1.18 -7.05 15.93
C GLN A 99 2.27 -7.08 17.00
N GLY A 100 2.45 -5.95 17.68
CA GLY A 100 3.35 -5.80 18.80
C GLY A 100 2.74 -4.88 19.86
N GLU A 101 3.59 -4.19 20.61
CA GLU A 101 3.16 -3.26 21.67
C GLU A 101 2.75 -1.88 21.13
N THR A 102 3.16 -1.54 19.91
CA THR A 102 2.92 -0.23 19.30
C THR A 102 1.82 -0.29 18.24
N SER A 103 1.00 0.77 18.16
CA SER A 103 0.05 0.92 17.07
C SER A 103 0.75 1.11 15.73
N PHE A 104 0.09 0.66 14.66
CA PHE A 104 0.52 0.87 13.29
C PHE A 104 -0.67 1.21 12.41
N ARG A 105 -0.42 1.75 11.23
CA ARG A 105 -1.47 2.14 10.29
C ARG A 105 -1.52 1.20 9.10
N LEU A 106 -2.72 0.75 8.74
CA LEU A 106 -2.96 0.02 7.51
C LEU A 106 -3.72 0.93 6.53
N PHE A 107 -3.11 1.22 5.38
CA PHE A 107 -3.77 1.83 4.24
C PHE A 107 -4.08 0.75 3.21
N HIS A 108 -5.34 0.36 3.10
CA HIS A 108 -5.78 -0.67 2.16
C HIS A 108 -6.42 -0.02 0.94
N VAL A 109 -5.70 -0.10 -0.18
CA VAL A 109 -6.13 0.36 -1.49
C VAL A 109 -7.04 -0.69 -2.11
N LYS A 110 -8.19 -0.27 -2.59
CA LYS A 110 -9.27 -1.13 -3.10
C LYS A 110 -9.81 -0.57 -4.41
N GLY A 111 -10.23 -1.45 -5.31
CA GLY A 111 -10.90 -1.04 -6.56
C GLY A 111 -12.28 -0.46 -6.29
N SER A 112 -12.82 0.30 -7.25
CA SER A 112 -14.10 1.02 -7.15
C SER A 112 -15.27 0.14 -6.68
N ARG A 113 -15.34 -1.11 -7.17
CA ARG A 113 -16.43 -2.04 -6.80
C ARG A 113 -16.50 -2.30 -5.29
N ARG A 114 -15.37 -2.37 -4.60
CA ARG A 114 -15.30 -2.66 -3.16
C ARG A 114 -15.86 -1.52 -2.30
N TYR A 115 -16.17 -0.36 -2.88
CA TYR A 115 -16.90 0.68 -2.16
C TYR A 115 -18.34 0.25 -1.86
N PHE A 116 -18.97 -0.52 -2.76
CA PHE A 116 -20.36 -0.97 -2.64
C PHE A 116 -20.46 -2.36 -2.01
N GLU A 117 -19.48 -3.22 -2.32
CA GLU A 117 -19.45 -4.62 -1.91
C GLU A 117 -18.10 -4.89 -1.22
N ASP A 118 -17.91 -4.35 -0.03
CA ASP A 118 -16.68 -4.58 0.74
C ASP A 118 -16.78 -5.87 1.55
N GLU A 119 -15.66 -6.60 1.65
CA GLU A 119 -15.57 -7.78 2.51
C GLU A 119 -15.04 -7.36 3.89
N PRO A 120 -15.51 -8.01 4.97
CA PRO A 120 -14.91 -7.81 6.28
C PRO A 120 -13.45 -8.29 6.28
N ILE A 121 -12.63 -7.67 7.13
CA ILE A 121 -11.24 -8.05 7.33
C ILE A 121 -10.92 -8.02 8.83
N GLY A 122 -10.30 -9.07 9.33
CA GLY A 122 -9.81 -9.21 10.70
C GLY A 122 -8.56 -8.36 10.90
N ILE A 123 -8.69 -7.29 11.68
CA ILE A 123 -7.60 -6.34 11.93
C ILE A 123 -7.23 -6.36 13.41
N PRO A 124 -5.93 -6.46 13.77
CA PRO A 124 -5.48 -6.37 15.16
C PRO A 124 -5.96 -5.09 15.85
N SER A 125 -6.20 -5.14 17.16
CA SER A 125 -6.76 -4.01 17.93
C SER A 125 -5.93 -2.72 17.87
N LEU A 126 -4.60 -2.86 17.76
CA LEU A 126 -3.66 -1.74 17.66
C LEU A 126 -3.45 -1.24 16.23
N CYS A 127 -4.06 -1.89 15.23
CA CYS A 127 -3.98 -1.48 13.84
C CYS A 127 -5.06 -0.44 13.52
N GLN A 128 -4.59 0.74 13.12
CA GLN A 128 -5.42 1.84 12.67
C GLN A 128 -5.75 1.64 11.18
N TYR A 129 -6.91 1.05 10.92
CA TYR A 129 -7.32 0.71 9.57
C TYR A 129 -7.87 1.93 8.80
N ARG A 130 -7.33 2.16 7.60
CA ARG A 130 -7.70 3.20 6.64
C ARG A 130 -8.02 2.57 5.30
N LYS A 131 -9.12 2.99 4.67
CA LYS A 131 -9.55 2.48 3.36
C LYS A 131 -9.35 3.53 2.28
N ILE A 132 -8.83 3.10 1.13
CA ILE A 132 -8.67 3.94 -0.05
C ILE A 132 -9.39 3.27 -1.21
N TYR A 133 -10.44 3.90 -1.73
CA TYR A 133 -11.19 3.40 -2.88
C TYR A 133 -10.78 4.14 -4.15
N LEU A 134 -10.34 3.38 -5.15
CA LEU A 134 -9.95 3.92 -6.45
C LEU A 134 -11.17 4.02 -7.35
N GLY A 135 -11.49 5.25 -7.77
CA GLY A 135 -12.53 5.56 -8.73
C GLY A 135 -12.01 5.75 -10.15
N PHE A 136 -12.64 6.65 -10.87
CA PHE A 136 -12.32 7.06 -12.23
C PHE A 136 -12.40 8.59 -12.36
N VAL A 137 -11.90 9.12 -13.47
CA VAL A 137 -11.99 10.55 -13.80
C VAL A 137 -13.08 10.72 -14.86
N MET A 138 -13.95 11.71 -14.66
CA MET A 138 -14.94 12.12 -15.66
C MET A 138 -14.29 13.08 -16.65
N GLU A 139 -14.54 12.85 -17.93
CA GLU A 139 -14.10 13.69 -19.03
C GLU A 139 -15.32 14.15 -19.85
N GLU A 140 -15.12 15.09 -20.77
CA GLU A 140 -16.22 15.66 -21.57
C GLU A 140 -17.02 14.58 -22.33
N ASN A 141 -16.32 13.53 -22.82
CA ASN A 141 -16.91 12.47 -23.62
C ASN A 141 -16.92 11.09 -22.93
N GLY A 142 -16.94 11.06 -21.60
CA GLY A 142 -17.07 9.82 -20.83
C GLY A 142 -16.20 9.80 -19.59
N SER A 143 -15.43 8.73 -19.41
CA SER A 143 -14.56 8.56 -18.26
C SER A 143 -13.34 7.73 -18.61
N ARG A 144 -12.30 7.87 -17.78
CA ARG A 144 -11.09 7.06 -17.86
C ARG A 144 -10.64 6.57 -16.49
N TRP A 145 -9.83 5.53 -16.49
CA TRP A 145 -9.15 5.08 -15.28
C TRP A 145 -8.17 6.14 -14.78
N LEU A 146 -7.92 6.11 -13.47
CA LEU A 146 -6.87 6.91 -12.84
C LEU A 146 -5.51 6.49 -13.40
N THR A 147 -4.65 7.48 -13.63
CA THR A 147 -3.23 7.27 -13.90
C THR A 147 -2.49 6.83 -12.64
N HIS A 148 -1.30 6.25 -12.80
CA HIS A 148 -0.45 5.91 -11.65
C HIS A 148 -0.14 7.13 -10.78
N ASP A 149 0.08 8.30 -11.38
CA ASP A 149 0.38 9.53 -10.66
C ASP A 149 -0.82 10.03 -9.86
N GLU A 150 -2.03 9.99 -10.43
CA GLU A 150 -3.25 10.33 -9.71
C GLU A 150 -3.49 9.40 -8.51
N ILE A 151 -3.19 8.11 -8.67
CA ILE A 151 -3.31 7.13 -7.58
C ILE A 151 -2.25 7.39 -6.52
N ALA A 152 -0.97 7.52 -6.91
CA ALA A 152 0.12 7.75 -5.97
C ALA A 152 -0.10 9.05 -5.17
N ASN A 153 -0.46 10.15 -5.84
CA ASN A 153 -0.72 11.43 -5.17
C ASN A 153 -1.93 11.35 -4.23
N GLY A 154 -3.00 10.67 -4.63
CA GLY A 154 -4.17 10.47 -3.77
C GLY A 154 -3.86 9.61 -2.55
N VAL A 155 -3.00 8.59 -2.68
CA VAL A 155 -2.55 7.75 -1.57
C VAL A 155 -1.62 8.52 -0.65
N ILE A 156 -0.68 9.32 -1.19
CA ILE A 156 0.21 10.18 -0.39
C ILE A 156 -0.61 11.15 0.44
N LYS A 157 -1.56 11.84 -0.18
CA LYS A 157 -2.48 12.75 0.53
C LYS A 157 -3.24 12.02 1.63
N GLN A 158 -3.63 10.76 1.41
CA GLN A 158 -4.26 9.97 2.45
C GLN A 158 -3.34 9.66 3.62
N ILE A 159 -2.08 9.35 3.36
CA ILE A 159 -1.07 9.08 4.40
C ILE A 159 -0.83 10.33 5.26
N GLU A 160 -0.85 11.51 4.63
CA GLU A 160 -0.69 12.81 5.28
C GLU A 160 -1.91 13.20 6.14
N THR A 161 -3.13 13.03 5.61
CA THR A 161 -4.36 13.45 6.31
C THR A 161 -4.87 12.41 7.32
N ASP A 162 -4.48 11.15 7.16
CA ASP A 162 -4.84 10.02 8.04
C ASP A 162 -6.35 9.77 8.23
N GLU A 163 -7.18 10.16 7.27
CA GLU A 163 -8.64 10.01 7.32
C GLU A 163 -9.03 8.52 7.28
N THR A 164 -10.12 8.10 7.93
CA THR A 164 -10.50 6.67 7.97
C THR A 164 -10.83 6.10 6.58
N VAL A 165 -11.38 6.92 5.69
CA VAL A 165 -11.76 6.53 4.32
C VAL A 165 -11.41 7.65 3.35
N ARG A 166 -10.88 7.29 2.19
CA ARG A 166 -10.72 8.19 1.04
C ARG A 166 -11.21 7.53 -0.24
N ILE A 167 -11.76 8.35 -1.13
CA ILE A 167 -11.99 8.02 -2.54
C ILE A 167 -11.00 8.84 -3.37
N ILE A 168 -10.27 8.19 -4.27
CA ILE A 168 -9.42 8.86 -5.27
C ILE A 168 -10.19 8.85 -6.59
N GLY A 169 -10.42 10.00 -7.20
CA GLY A 169 -11.33 10.14 -8.35
C GLY A 169 -12.80 10.14 -7.94
N LYS A 170 -13.67 9.62 -8.81
CA LYS A 170 -15.12 9.49 -8.61
C LYS A 170 -15.57 8.04 -8.68
N ILE A 171 -16.59 7.70 -7.89
CA ILE A 171 -17.26 6.39 -7.89
C ILE A 171 -18.72 6.46 -8.38
N HIS A 172 -19.26 7.68 -8.50
CA HIS A 172 -20.60 7.96 -8.99
C HIS A 172 -20.59 8.96 -10.14
N PRO A 173 -21.51 8.83 -11.11
CA PRO A 173 -22.49 7.72 -11.26
C PRO A 173 -21.80 6.39 -11.63
N TYR A 174 -22.27 5.26 -11.12
CA TYR A 174 -21.57 3.97 -11.26
C TYR A 174 -21.52 3.49 -12.71
N GLU A 175 -22.55 3.85 -13.47
CA GLU A 175 -22.76 3.56 -14.89
C GLU A 175 -21.73 4.27 -15.77
N ALA A 176 -21.14 5.37 -15.27
CA ALA A 176 -20.06 6.08 -15.94
C ALA A 176 -18.68 5.45 -15.68
N ARG A 177 -18.58 4.32 -14.98
CA ARG A 177 -17.31 3.62 -14.80
C ARG A 177 -16.76 3.16 -16.17
N PRO A 178 -15.46 3.35 -16.46
CA PRO A 178 -14.86 2.85 -17.69
C PRO A 178 -15.07 1.34 -17.83
N LYS A 179 -15.40 0.89 -19.05
CA LYS A 179 -15.52 -0.54 -19.39
C LYS A 179 -14.16 -1.18 -19.58
#